data_AF-A0A351GGA6-F1
#
_entry.id   AF-A0A351GGA6-F1
#
_cell.length_a   1.000
_cell.length_b   1.000
_cell.length_c   1.000
_cell.angle_alpha   90.00
_cell.angle_beta   90.00
_cell.angle_gamma   90.00
#
_symmetry.space_group_name_H-M   'P 1'
#
loop_
_entity.id
_entity.type
_entity.pdbx_description
1 polymer ?
#
loop_
_entity_poly.entity_id
_entity_poly.type
_entity_poly.pdbx_seq_one_letter_code
_entity_poly.pdbx_strand_id
1 'polypeptide(L)'
;MALHSYSLPIYVDEVLFKREVAQIGNIDAAQHFYIIQKKYLTLKYTLLDYSVCAFLLGIVSIAISSIGFNNLRSPSSTISLTFIGIAAVGLSVVAYYSDGMVHLSRDLSPPWSPIHLPDNESLKKLLYFLISWLGLHCLILRKDFQTSKRFHDLSLDFIALGLLSSTLVAGGFAVVTIIGGQPIYAVPALLWFYFHLSLLAGKQSTRRME
;
A
#
# COMPACT_ATOMS: atom_id res chain seq x y z
N MET A 1 -19.21 -6.53 -9.46
CA MET A 1 -19.11 -5.49 -8.42
C MET A 1 -18.87 -4.11 -9.04
N ALA A 2 -17.80 -3.90 -9.82
CA ALA A 2 -17.54 -2.63 -10.50
C ALA A 2 -18.70 -2.10 -11.37
N LEU A 3 -19.32 -2.94 -12.21
CA LEU A 3 -20.45 -2.51 -13.04
C LEU A 3 -21.66 -2.01 -12.21
N HIS A 4 -21.90 -2.63 -11.06
CA HIS A 4 -22.96 -2.20 -10.15
C HIS A 4 -22.60 -0.88 -9.45
N SER A 5 -21.34 -0.64 -9.09
CA SER A 5 -20.93 0.61 -8.46
C SER A 5 -21.17 1.83 -9.36
N TYR A 6 -21.01 1.71 -10.68
CA TYR A 6 -21.28 2.82 -11.60
C TYR A 6 -22.75 3.24 -11.62
N SER A 7 -23.67 2.32 -11.37
CA SER A 7 -25.12 2.61 -11.30
C SER A 7 -25.55 3.28 -10.00
N LEU A 8 -24.72 3.23 -8.94
CA LEU A 8 -25.07 3.81 -7.65
C LEU A 8 -24.83 5.33 -7.66
N PRO A 9 -25.73 6.13 -7.04
CA PRO A 9 -25.43 7.52 -6.72
C PRO A 9 -24.36 7.59 -5.63
N ILE A 10 -23.74 8.77 -5.43
CA ILE A 10 -22.75 8.94 -4.35
C ILE A 10 -23.45 8.91 -2.98
N TYR A 11 -24.59 9.60 -2.87
CA TYR A 11 -25.40 9.68 -1.66
C TYR A 11 -26.78 9.06 -1.87
N VAL A 12 -27.34 8.43 -0.84
CA VAL A 12 -28.71 7.85 -0.86
C VAL A 12 -29.77 8.94 -1.04
N ASP A 13 -29.59 10.09 -0.36
CA ASP A 13 -30.40 11.30 -0.50
C ASP A 13 -29.47 12.53 -0.43
N GLU A 14 -29.09 13.04 -1.60
CA GLU A 14 -28.16 14.17 -1.72
C GLU A 14 -28.74 15.48 -1.14
N VAL A 15 -30.06 15.65 -1.24
CA VAL A 15 -30.74 16.87 -0.77
C VAL A 15 -30.72 16.92 0.76
N LEU A 16 -31.02 15.79 1.40
CA LEU A 16 -30.99 15.68 2.85
C LEU A 16 -29.56 15.74 3.40
N PHE A 17 -28.59 15.12 2.71
CA PHE A 17 -27.17 15.25 3.03
C PHE A 17 -26.73 16.72 3.06
N LYS A 18 -26.98 17.48 1.97
CA LYS A 18 -26.61 18.90 1.90
C LYS A 18 -27.28 19.73 3.00
N ARG A 19 -28.54 19.42 3.34
CA ARG A 19 -29.28 20.09 4.42
C ARG A 19 -28.64 19.84 5.79
N GLU A 20 -28.34 18.59 6.13
CA GLU A 20 -27.70 18.27 7.42
C GLU A 20 -26.28 18.84 7.49
N VAL A 21 -25.51 18.81 6.39
CA VAL A 21 -24.18 19.43 6.34
C VAL A 21 -24.24 20.95 6.56
N ALA A 22 -25.24 21.64 6.00
CA ALA A 22 -25.42 23.09 6.19
C ALA A 22 -25.81 23.49 7.63
N GLN A 23 -26.24 22.52 8.46
CA GLN A 23 -26.59 22.74 9.86
C GLN A 23 -25.41 22.51 10.81
N ILE A 24 -24.27 22.06 10.30
CA ILE A 24 -23.06 21.85 11.10
C ILE A 24 -22.53 23.20 11.58
N GLY A 25 -22.46 23.37 12.91
CA GLY A 25 -21.81 24.52 13.54
C GLY A 25 -20.28 24.42 13.53
N ASN A 26 -19.61 25.39 14.17
CA ASN A 26 -18.15 25.50 14.13
C ASN A 26 -17.39 24.49 15.01
N ILE A 27 -18.02 23.98 16.07
CA ILE A 27 -17.38 23.05 17.02
C ILE A 27 -17.45 21.63 16.45
N ASP A 28 -16.30 20.95 16.40
CA ASP A 28 -16.16 19.57 15.90
C ASP A 28 -16.75 19.33 14.50
N ALA A 29 -16.77 20.38 13.67
CA ALA A 29 -17.41 20.38 12.37
C ALA A 29 -16.97 19.21 11.47
N ALA A 30 -15.66 18.92 11.46
CA ALA A 30 -15.09 17.82 10.68
C ALA A 30 -15.63 16.45 11.13
N GLN A 31 -15.73 16.21 12.44
CA GLN A 31 -16.25 14.96 12.97
C GLN A 31 -17.73 14.79 12.64
N HIS A 32 -18.54 15.84 12.80
CA HIS A 32 -19.95 15.83 12.41
C HIS A 32 -20.14 15.59 10.91
N PHE A 33 -19.29 16.20 10.07
CA PHE A 33 -19.31 15.96 8.63
C PHE A 33 -19.11 14.48 8.30
N TYR A 34 -18.07 13.84 8.85
CA TYR A 34 -17.80 12.42 8.55
C TYR A 34 -18.88 11.48 9.08
N ILE A 35 -19.55 11.83 10.19
CA ILE A 35 -20.70 11.08 10.70
C ILE A 35 -21.89 11.18 9.73
N ILE A 36 -22.22 12.40 9.29
CA ILE A 36 -23.31 12.65 8.34
C ILE A 36 -22.98 11.99 6.99
N GLN A 37 -21.75 12.13 6.52
CA GLN A 37 -21.28 11.49 5.30
C GLN A 37 -21.44 9.98 5.39
N LYS A 38 -20.98 9.32 6.47
CA LYS A 38 -21.12 7.87 6.65
C LYS A 38 -22.58 7.40 6.63
N LYS A 39 -23.51 8.24 7.11
CA LYS A 39 -24.95 7.94 7.12
C LYS A 39 -25.55 7.95 5.71
N TYR A 40 -25.12 8.86 4.84
CA TYR A 40 -25.70 9.05 3.51
C TYR A 40 -24.90 8.46 2.36
N LEU A 41 -23.61 8.15 2.57
CA LEU A 41 -22.74 7.61 1.54
C LEU A 41 -23.20 6.21 1.13
N THR A 42 -23.37 6.00 -0.18
CA THR A 42 -23.66 4.67 -0.70
C THR A 42 -22.40 3.81 -0.71
N LEU A 43 -22.57 2.51 -1.00
CA LEU A 43 -21.45 1.60 -1.19
C LEU A 43 -20.68 1.81 -2.51
N LYS A 44 -20.95 2.87 -3.28
CA LYS A 44 -20.36 3.12 -4.61
C LYS A 44 -18.84 3.00 -4.60
N TYR A 45 -18.16 3.84 -3.84
CA TYR A 45 -16.70 3.90 -3.86
C TYR A 45 -16.06 2.70 -3.17
N THR A 46 -16.68 2.18 -2.11
CA THR A 46 -16.27 0.92 -1.47
C THR A 46 -16.27 -0.24 -2.47
N LEU A 47 -17.37 -0.44 -3.21
CA LEU A 47 -17.45 -1.50 -4.22
C LEU A 47 -16.46 -1.30 -5.36
N LEU A 48 -16.20 -0.05 -5.77
CA LEU A 48 -15.20 0.27 -6.78
C LEU A 48 -13.80 -0.14 -6.29
N ASP A 49 -13.42 0.29 -5.09
CA ASP A 49 -12.09 0.03 -4.53
C ASP A 49 -11.85 -1.46 -4.28
N TYR A 50 -12.83 -2.18 -3.72
CA TYR A 50 -12.75 -3.64 -3.58
C TYR A 50 -12.67 -4.36 -4.93
N SER A 51 -13.34 -3.84 -5.97
CA SER A 51 -13.22 -4.43 -7.31
C SER A 51 -11.80 -4.31 -7.85
N VAL A 52 -11.14 -3.17 -7.62
CA VAL A 52 -9.73 -2.97 -8.00
C VAL A 52 -8.81 -3.87 -7.18
N CYS A 53 -9.00 -3.96 -5.86
CA CYS A 53 -8.24 -4.88 -5.01
C CYS A 53 -8.41 -6.35 -5.44
N ALA A 54 -9.64 -6.78 -5.72
CA ALA A 54 -9.91 -8.14 -6.19
C ALA A 54 -9.24 -8.43 -7.54
N PHE A 55 -9.26 -7.45 -8.46
CA PHE A 55 -8.54 -7.55 -9.73
C PHE A 55 -7.03 -7.67 -9.54
N LEU A 56 -6.43 -6.83 -8.68
CA LEU A 56 -5.00 -6.90 -8.33
C LEU A 56 -4.64 -8.25 -7.70
N LEU A 57 -5.45 -8.75 -6.75
CA LEU A 57 -5.29 -10.07 -6.17
C LEU A 57 -5.36 -11.18 -7.23
N GLY A 58 -6.27 -11.07 -8.19
CA GLY A 58 -6.37 -11.98 -9.33
C GLY A 58 -5.07 -12.01 -10.15
N ILE A 59 -4.53 -10.85 -10.51
CA ILE A 59 -3.25 -10.74 -11.24
C ILE A 59 -2.11 -11.40 -10.44
N VAL A 60 -1.99 -11.06 -9.15
CA VAL A 60 -0.94 -11.61 -8.28
C VAL A 60 -1.10 -13.13 -8.13
N SER A 61 -2.33 -13.61 -7.97
CA SER A 61 -2.61 -15.05 -7.83
C SER A 61 -2.30 -15.82 -9.12
N ILE A 62 -2.64 -15.27 -10.28
CA ILE A 62 -2.29 -15.84 -11.59
C ILE A 62 -0.75 -15.85 -11.76
N ALA A 63 -0.07 -14.76 -11.44
CA ALA A 63 1.38 -14.68 -11.51
C ALA A 63 2.05 -15.74 -10.62
N ILE A 64 1.63 -15.85 -9.35
CA ILE A 64 2.14 -16.86 -8.41
C ILE A 64 1.83 -18.27 -8.89
N SER A 65 0.61 -18.52 -9.37
CA SER A 65 0.21 -19.85 -9.87
C SER A 65 0.98 -20.26 -11.12
N SER A 66 1.25 -19.31 -12.03
CA SER A 66 2.00 -19.57 -13.27
C SER A 66 3.47 -19.90 -13.01
N ILE A 67 4.09 -19.28 -12.00
CA ILE A 67 5.46 -19.58 -11.58
C ILE A 67 5.49 -20.87 -10.75
N GLY A 68 4.45 -21.09 -9.94
CA GLY A 68 4.37 -22.11 -8.91
C GLY A 68 4.94 -21.61 -7.58
N PHE A 69 4.19 -21.81 -6.49
CA PHE A 69 4.54 -21.30 -5.16
C PHE A 69 5.96 -21.71 -4.70
N ASN A 70 6.35 -22.96 -4.96
CA ASN A 70 7.66 -23.50 -4.58
C ASN A 70 8.83 -22.95 -5.43
N ASN A 71 8.53 -22.34 -6.58
CA ASN A 71 9.52 -21.78 -7.50
C ASN A 71 9.72 -20.27 -7.32
N LEU A 72 8.94 -19.62 -6.44
CA LEU A 72 9.12 -18.21 -6.13
C LEU A 72 10.50 -17.98 -5.50
N ARG A 73 11.24 -17.03 -6.07
CA ARG A 73 12.63 -16.75 -5.70
C ARG A 73 12.92 -15.26 -5.65
N SER A 74 13.95 -14.90 -4.89
CA SER A 74 14.50 -13.55 -4.89
C SER A 74 15.08 -13.20 -6.27
N PRO A 75 15.21 -11.91 -6.60
CA PRO A 75 15.79 -11.46 -7.86
C PRO A 75 17.18 -12.06 -8.11
N SER A 76 17.51 -12.26 -9.39
CA SER A 76 18.78 -12.89 -9.79
C SER A 76 20.01 -12.00 -9.64
N SER A 77 19.79 -10.68 -9.59
CA SER A 77 20.84 -9.69 -9.40
C SER A 77 20.49 -8.73 -8.28
N THR A 78 21.53 -8.21 -7.62
CA THR A 78 21.41 -7.14 -6.62
C THR A 78 20.88 -5.86 -7.24
N ILE A 79 21.23 -5.58 -8.51
CA ILE A 79 20.74 -4.42 -9.26
C ILE A 79 19.22 -4.49 -9.42
N SER A 80 18.69 -5.66 -9.83
CA SER A 80 17.24 -5.86 -9.93
C SER A 80 16.53 -5.65 -8.59
N LEU A 81 17.12 -6.14 -7.50
CA LEU A 81 16.58 -5.95 -6.16
C LEU A 81 16.58 -4.47 -5.72
N THR A 82 17.66 -3.74 -5.99
CA THR A 82 17.71 -2.29 -5.76
C THR A 82 16.67 -1.54 -6.58
N PHE A 83 16.49 -1.91 -7.85
CA PHE A 83 15.46 -1.31 -8.72
C PHE A 83 14.05 -1.53 -8.18
N ILE A 84 13.75 -2.73 -7.65
CA ILE A 84 12.47 -3.02 -6.97
C ILE A 84 12.27 -2.08 -5.78
N GLY A 85 13.32 -1.86 -4.97
CA GLY A 85 13.27 -0.91 -3.86
C GLY A 85 13.01 0.53 -4.31
N ILE A 86 13.70 1.00 -5.36
CA ILE A 86 13.48 2.32 -5.95
C ILE A 86 12.05 2.46 -6.49
N ALA A 87 11.55 1.43 -7.18
CA ALA A 87 10.18 1.40 -7.68
C ALA A 87 9.17 1.43 -6.52
N ALA A 88 9.43 0.73 -5.42
CA ALA A 88 8.59 0.77 -4.23
C ALA A 88 8.54 2.17 -3.60
N VAL A 89 9.68 2.88 -3.52
CA VAL A 89 9.73 4.29 -3.09
C VAL A 89 8.88 5.17 -4.03
N GLY A 90 9.13 5.09 -5.34
CA GLY A 90 8.41 5.90 -6.32
C GLY A 90 6.90 5.68 -6.27
N LEU A 91 6.47 4.42 -6.22
CA LEU A 91 5.06 4.06 -6.14
C LEU A 91 4.43 4.45 -4.80
N SER A 92 5.19 4.43 -3.70
CA SER A 92 4.69 4.91 -2.39
C SER A 92 4.41 6.42 -2.42
N VAL A 93 5.28 7.19 -3.08
CA VAL A 93 5.10 8.64 -3.26
C VAL A 93 3.92 8.95 -4.19
N VAL A 94 3.82 8.23 -5.31
CA VAL A 94 2.67 8.34 -6.22
C VAL A 94 1.38 7.96 -5.52
N ALA A 95 1.39 6.90 -4.70
CA ALA A 95 0.23 6.47 -3.92
C ALA A 95 -0.24 7.55 -2.95
N TYR A 96 0.68 8.12 -2.18
CA TYR A 96 0.39 9.21 -1.24
C TYR A 96 -0.22 10.44 -1.93
N TYR A 97 0.31 10.83 -3.09
CA TYR A 97 -0.25 11.96 -3.85
C TYR A 97 -1.61 11.63 -4.49
N SER A 98 -1.73 10.43 -5.07
CA SER A 98 -2.95 9.98 -5.76
C SER A 98 -4.10 9.79 -4.80
N ASP A 99 -3.85 9.40 -3.55
CA ASP A 99 -4.88 9.29 -2.51
C ASP A 99 -5.57 10.64 -2.27
N GLY A 100 -4.81 11.73 -2.20
CA GLY A 100 -5.36 13.08 -2.11
C GLY A 100 -6.18 13.46 -3.35
N MET A 101 -5.72 13.10 -4.55
CA MET A 101 -6.47 13.33 -5.80
C MET A 101 -7.76 12.52 -5.87
N VAL A 102 -7.76 11.28 -5.36
CA VAL A 102 -8.94 10.44 -5.32
C VAL A 102 -9.97 11.01 -4.33
N HIS A 103 -9.55 11.48 -3.16
CA HIS A 103 -10.45 12.16 -2.22
C HIS A 103 -11.07 13.43 -2.83
N LEU A 104 -10.27 14.22 -3.54
CA LEU A 104 -10.73 15.40 -4.30
C LEU A 104 -11.75 15.04 -5.37
N SER A 105 -11.42 14.10 -6.25
CA SER A 105 -12.27 13.73 -7.39
C SER A 105 -13.60 13.08 -6.97
N ARG A 106 -13.65 12.49 -5.78
CA ARG A 106 -14.86 11.83 -5.26
C ARG A 106 -15.79 12.77 -4.49
N ASP A 107 -15.38 14.03 -4.28
CA ASP A 107 -16.12 15.03 -3.50
C ASP A 107 -16.48 14.53 -2.10
N LEU A 108 -15.53 13.86 -1.45
CA LEU A 108 -15.71 13.21 -0.15
C LEU A 108 -15.18 14.05 1.02
N SER A 109 -14.87 15.32 0.83
CA SER A 109 -14.31 16.14 1.90
C SER A 109 -15.26 17.23 2.36
N PRO A 110 -15.07 17.77 3.57
CA PRO A 110 -15.92 18.84 4.07
C PRO A 110 -15.86 20.08 3.15
N PRO A 111 -16.99 20.72 2.84
CA PRO A 111 -17.04 21.84 1.89
C PRO A 111 -16.30 23.09 2.39
N TRP A 112 -16.10 23.21 3.70
CA TRP A 112 -15.33 24.30 4.33
C TRP A 112 -13.84 23.96 4.51
N SER A 113 -13.44 22.71 4.29
CA SER A 113 -12.03 22.33 4.35
C SER A 113 -11.44 22.48 2.95
N PRO A 114 -10.49 23.41 2.74
CA PRO A 114 -9.78 23.43 1.48
C PRO A 114 -8.97 22.14 1.39
N ILE A 115 -9.39 21.22 0.52
CA ILE A 115 -8.64 20.01 0.28
C ILE A 115 -7.37 20.43 -0.44
N HIS A 116 -6.30 20.56 0.32
CA HIS A 116 -4.99 20.76 -0.25
C HIS A 116 -4.43 19.41 -0.62
N LEU A 117 -3.99 19.30 -1.88
CA LEU A 117 -3.00 18.30 -2.25
C LEU A 117 -1.86 18.30 -1.24
N PRO A 118 -1.22 17.15 -0.99
CA PRO A 118 -0.10 17.09 -0.06
C PRO A 118 0.89 18.19 -0.38
N ASP A 119 1.23 19.00 0.62
CA ASP A 119 2.16 20.10 0.41
C ASP A 119 3.55 19.56 0.03
N ASN A 120 4.31 20.41 -0.67
CA ASN A 120 5.65 20.02 -1.12
C ASN A 120 6.56 19.62 0.05
N GLU A 121 6.36 20.18 1.24
CA GLU A 121 7.13 19.86 2.43
C GLU A 121 6.81 18.47 3.00
N SER A 122 5.53 18.06 3.07
CA SER A 122 5.18 16.69 3.48
C SER A 122 5.68 15.66 2.46
N LEU A 123 5.59 15.97 1.16
CA LEU A 123 6.12 15.11 0.10
C LEU A 123 7.63 14.92 0.25
N LYS A 124 8.39 15.99 0.49
CA LYS A 124 9.84 15.93 0.74
C LYS A 124 10.17 15.09 1.96
N LYS A 125 9.48 15.31 3.09
CA LYS A 125 9.69 14.53 4.32
C LYS A 125 9.47 13.03 4.09
N LEU A 126 8.38 12.67 3.40
CA LEU A 126 8.09 11.29 3.03
C LEU A 126 9.20 10.72 2.12
N LEU A 127 9.59 11.46 1.09
CA LEU A 127 10.62 11.03 0.14
C LEU A 127 11.97 10.81 0.85
N TYR A 128 12.40 11.74 1.69
CA TYR A 128 13.64 11.59 2.46
C TYR A 128 13.58 10.38 3.39
N PHE A 129 12.48 10.20 4.11
CA PHE A 129 12.29 9.03 4.95
C PHE A 129 12.40 7.72 4.15
N LEU A 130 11.71 7.61 3.02
CA LEU A 130 11.71 6.41 2.18
C LEU A 130 13.08 6.14 1.52
N ILE A 131 13.79 7.18 1.08
CA ILE A 131 15.14 7.05 0.53
C ILE A 131 16.13 6.62 1.62
N SER A 132 16.07 7.24 2.82
CA SER A 132 16.90 6.83 3.96
C SER A 132 16.61 5.39 4.36
N TRP A 133 15.34 4.99 4.40
CA TRP A 133 14.92 3.62 4.68
C TRP A 133 15.46 2.64 3.65
N LEU A 134 15.29 2.92 2.36
CA LEU A 134 15.87 2.13 1.28
C LEU A 134 17.39 2.03 1.40
N GLY A 135 18.06 3.14 1.70
CA GLY A 135 19.51 3.22 1.87
C GLY A 135 20.01 2.30 2.99
N LEU A 136 19.35 2.31 4.15
CA LEU A 136 19.66 1.42 5.27
C LEU A 136 19.57 -0.05 4.87
N HIS A 137 18.51 -0.43 4.15
CA HIS A 137 18.30 -1.81 3.73
C HIS A 137 19.22 -2.22 2.58
N CYS A 138 19.63 -1.29 1.72
CA CYS A 138 20.65 -1.54 0.69
C CYS A 138 22.04 -1.80 1.29
N LEU A 139 22.35 -1.34 2.50
CA LEU A 139 23.62 -1.71 3.17
C LEU A 139 23.75 -3.22 3.39
N ILE A 140 22.62 -3.92 3.53
CA ILE A 140 22.56 -5.38 3.72
C ILE A 140 23.09 -6.12 2.49
N LEU A 141 22.95 -5.53 1.30
CA LEU A 141 23.42 -6.11 0.04
C LEU A 141 24.95 -6.14 -0.07
N ARG A 142 25.68 -5.35 0.73
CA ARG A 142 27.14 -5.17 0.57
C ARG A 142 27.97 -6.35 1.05
N LYS A 143 27.46 -7.16 1.98
CA LYS A 143 28.24 -8.23 2.61
C LYS A 143 27.46 -9.54 2.63
N ASP A 144 28.03 -10.58 2.04
CA ASP A 144 27.54 -11.96 2.08
C ASP A 144 26.07 -12.12 1.68
N PHE A 145 25.66 -11.45 0.60
CA PHE A 145 24.29 -11.54 0.09
C PHE A 145 24.20 -12.51 -1.09
N GLN A 146 23.32 -13.50 -1.00
CA GLN A 146 23.09 -14.46 -2.08
C GLN A 146 21.82 -14.13 -2.87
N THR A 147 21.93 -14.07 -4.20
CA THR A 147 20.79 -13.81 -5.10
C THR A 147 20.09 -15.12 -5.52
N SER A 148 18.93 -15.01 -6.18
CA SER A 148 18.16 -16.14 -6.73
C SER A 148 17.71 -17.23 -5.73
N LYS A 149 17.50 -16.89 -4.45
CA LYS A 149 17.11 -17.87 -3.42
C LYS A 149 15.61 -18.11 -3.43
N ARG A 150 15.19 -19.37 -3.34
CA ARG A 150 13.77 -19.73 -3.26
C ARG A 150 13.23 -19.37 -1.88
N PHE A 151 12.02 -18.82 -1.83
CA PHE A 151 11.44 -18.39 -0.55
C PHE A 151 11.02 -19.57 0.33
N HIS A 152 10.70 -20.73 -0.24
CA HIS A 152 10.34 -21.91 0.54
C HIS A 152 11.51 -22.47 1.38
N ASP A 153 12.76 -22.11 1.05
CA ASP A 153 13.94 -22.58 1.77
C ASP A 153 14.22 -21.78 3.05
N LEU A 154 13.44 -20.73 3.31
CA LEU A 154 13.52 -19.89 4.51
C LEU A 154 13.25 -20.73 5.77
N SER A 155 14.18 -20.72 6.72
CA SER A 155 13.97 -21.27 8.09
C SER A 155 13.84 -20.13 9.09
N LEU A 156 13.27 -20.41 10.26
CA LEU A 156 13.24 -19.44 11.35
C LEU A 156 14.49 -19.45 12.25
N ASP A 157 15.38 -20.43 12.09
CA ASP A 157 16.43 -20.75 13.06
C ASP A 157 17.55 -19.70 13.17
N PHE A 158 17.85 -18.98 12.07
CA PHE A 158 19.00 -18.04 12.00
C PHE A 158 18.63 -16.66 11.45
N ILE A 159 17.46 -16.14 11.81
CA ILE A 159 16.95 -14.92 11.22
C ILE A 159 17.60 -13.64 11.78
N ALA A 160 17.96 -12.71 10.89
CA ALA A 160 18.15 -11.32 11.24
C ALA A 160 16.81 -10.68 11.64
N LEU A 161 16.55 -10.60 12.96
CA LEU A 161 15.31 -10.07 13.55
C LEU A 161 14.83 -8.75 12.93
N GLY A 162 15.73 -7.82 12.61
CA GLY A 162 15.38 -6.55 11.97
C GLY A 162 14.84 -6.67 10.53
N LEU A 163 15.34 -7.66 9.76
CA LEU A 163 14.81 -7.96 8.43
C LEU A 163 13.47 -8.68 8.51
N LEU A 164 13.32 -9.58 9.48
CA LEU A 164 12.04 -10.26 9.73
C LEU A 164 10.96 -9.27 10.10
N SER A 165 11.22 -8.39 11.06
CA SER A 165 10.26 -7.39 11.50
C SER A 165 9.86 -6.48 10.34
N SER A 166 10.83 -6.00 9.53
CA SER A 166 10.54 -5.19 8.34
C SER A 166 9.69 -5.95 7.32
N THR A 167 9.98 -7.24 7.10
CA THR A 167 9.22 -8.11 6.18
C THR A 167 7.79 -8.32 6.68
N LEU A 168 7.61 -8.61 7.98
CA LEU A 168 6.29 -8.80 8.59
C LEU A 168 5.46 -7.52 8.59
N VAL A 169 6.08 -6.36 8.87
CA VAL A 169 5.40 -5.07 8.80
C VAL A 169 4.94 -4.77 7.37
N ALA A 170 5.81 -4.96 6.37
CA ALA A 170 5.44 -4.75 4.97
C ALA A 170 4.35 -5.72 4.50
N GLY A 171 4.46 -7.00 4.86
CA GLY A 171 3.45 -8.02 4.54
C GLY A 171 2.12 -7.77 5.23
N GLY A 172 2.14 -7.43 6.52
CA GLY A 172 0.95 -7.06 7.28
C GLY A 172 0.26 -5.82 6.72
N PHE A 173 1.04 -4.80 6.35
CA PHE A 173 0.52 -3.60 5.70
C PHE A 173 -0.11 -3.91 4.33
N ALA A 174 0.49 -4.79 3.53
CA ALA A 174 -0.11 -5.26 2.28
C ALA A 174 -1.45 -5.98 2.51
N VAL A 175 -1.53 -6.84 3.53
CA VAL A 175 -2.79 -7.52 3.90
C VAL A 175 -3.86 -6.51 4.34
N VAL A 176 -3.50 -5.57 5.23
CA VAL A 176 -4.44 -4.55 5.73
C VAL A 176 -4.95 -3.66 4.60
N THR A 177 -4.09 -3.22 3.69
CA THR A 177 -4.49 -2.36 2.56
C THR A 177 -5.39 -3.11 1.58
N ILE A 178 -5.13 -4.40 1.31
CA ILE A 178 -6.00 -5.21 0.46
C ILE A 178 -7.36 -5.46 1.11
N ILE A 179 -7.37 -5.92 2.37
CA ILE A 179 -8.60 -6.19 3.12
C ILE A 179 -9.39 -4.91 3.35
N GLY A 180 -8.73 -3.78 3.58
CA GLY A 180 -9.34 -2.47 3.76
C GLY A 180 -9.87 -1.84 2.47
N GLY A 181 -9.69 -2.49 1.31
CA GLY A 181 -10.12 -1.92 0.03
C GLY A 181 -9.33 -0.66 -0.34
N GLN A 182 -8.02 -0.65 -0.13
CA GLN A 182 -7.14 0.48 -0.42
C GLN A 182 -6.16 0.13 -1.56
N PRO A 183 -6.63 0.07 -2.82
CA PRO A 183 -5.85 -0.44 -3.95
C PRO A 183 -4.60 0.40 -4.24
N ILE A 184 -4.67 1.71 -3.97
CA ILE A 184 -3.57 2.67 -4.19
C ILE A 184 -2.35 2.31 -3.35
N TYR A 185 -2.56 1.83 -2.12
CA TYR A 185 -1.49 1.43 -1.20
C TYR A 185 -1.09 -0.04 -1.33
N ALA A 186 -1.96 -0.89 -1.87
CA ALA A 186 -1.70 -2.34 -2.00
C ALA A 186 -0.47 -2.64 -2.89
N VAL A 187 -0.33 -1.96 -4.03
CA VAL A 187 0.77 -2.19 -4.98
C VAL A 187 2.14 -1.85 -4.37
N PRO A 188 2.39 -0.63 -3.83
CA PRO A 188 3.66 -0.34 -3.19
C PRO A 188 3.92 -1.21 -1.95
N ALA A 189 2.87 -1.58 -1.18
CA ALA A 189 3.02 -2.46 -0.04
C ALA A 189 3.51 -3.87 -0.44
N LEU A 190 2.94 -4.44 -1.51
CA LEU A 190 3.38 -5.74 -2.06
C LEU A 190 4.83 -5.68 -2.58
N LEU A 191 5.23 -4.59 -3.23
CA LEU A 191 6.61 -4.39 -3.67
C LEU A 191 7.58 -4.29 -2.50
N TRP A 192 7.23 -3.53 -1.46
CA TRP A 192 8.02 -3.48 -0.23
C TRP A 192 8.10 -4.85 0.43
N PHE A 193 7.00 -5.60 0.49
CA PHE A 193 7.00 -6.96 1.04
C PHE A 193 7.95 -7.87 0.26
N TYR A 194 7.85 -7.86 -1.06
CA TYR A 194 8.73 -8.65 -1.93
C TYR A 194 10.21 -8.25 -1.80
N PHE A 195 10.51 -6.95 -1.70
CA PHE A 195 11.85 -6.43 -1.47
C PHE A 195 12.44 -6.93 -0.14
N HIS A 196 11.71 -6.77 0.96
CA HIS A 196 12.18 -7.19 2.28
C HIS A 196 12.30 -8.72 2.40
N LEU A 197 11.35 -9.46 1.82
CA LEU A 197 11.40 -10.92 1.76
C LEU A 197 12.63 -11.40 0.97
N SER A 198 12.96 -10.72 -0.13
CA SER A 198 14.16 -11.00 -0.92
C SER A 198 15.45 -10.73 -0.16
N LEU A 199 15.49 -9.64 0.62
CA LEU A 199 16.63 -9.33 1.50
C LEU A 199 16.80 -10.39 2.58
N LEU A 200 15.71 -10.79 3.22
CA LEU A 200 15.69 -11.82 4.25
C LEU A 200 16.21 -13.16 3.70
N ALA A 201 15.70 -13.61 2.56
CA ALA A 201 16.11 -14.86 1.92
C ALA A 201 17.59 -14.86 1.50
N GLY A 202 18.05 -13.77 0.91
CA GLY A 202 19.44 -13.68 0.47
C GLY A 202 20.45 -13.60 1.62
N LYS A 203 20.08 -13.01 2.75
CA LYS A 203 20.98 -12.90 3.92
C LYS A 203 21.01 -14.16 4.78
N GLN A 204 19.89 -14.86 4.91
CA GLN A 204 19.83 -16.10 5.70
C GLN A 204 20.65 -17.23 5.07
N SER A 205 20.69 -17.32 3.74
CA SER A 205 21.42 -18.40 3.06
C SER A 205 22.91 -18.45 3.39
N THR A 206 23.51 -17.33 3.77
CA THR A 206 24.93 -17.30 4.15
C THR A 206 25.14 -17.87 5.54
N ARG A 207 24.26 -17.56 6.50
CA ARG A 207 24.36 -18.06 7.89
C ARG A 207 24.19 -19.57 8.02
N ARG A 208 23.62 -20.25 7.02
CA ARG A 208 23.54 -21.73 6.98
C ARG A 208 24.83 -22.38 6.46
N MET A 209 25.72 -21.62 5.82
CA MET A 209 26.99 -22.11 5.29
C MET A 209 28.16 -21.89 6.26
N GLU A 210 27.92 -21.16 7.36
CA GLU A 210 28.80 -21.04 8.53
C GLU A 210 28.39 -22.07 9.59
#